data_AF-A0A2M7FBY6-F1
#
_entry.id   AF-A0A2M7FBY6-F1
#
_cell.length_a   1.000
_cell.length_b   1.000
_cell.length_c   1.000
_cell.angle_alpha   90.00
_cell.angle_beta   90.00
_cell.angle_gamma   90.00
#
_symmetry.space_group_name_H-M   'P 1'
#
loop_
_entity.id
_entity.type
_entity.pdbx_description
1 polymer ?
#
loop_
_entity_poly.entity_id
_entity_poly.type
_entity_poly.pdbx_seq_one_letter_code
_entity_poly.pdbx_strand_id
1 'polypeptide(L)' 'MCLQSRVKTTGPVALTIKAFPPDLRQRDLDNLLKALLDALQAAGAIDNDKNVRQLHMEWGNVRTGGMVVVEIERM' A
#
# COMPACT_ATOMS: atom_id res chain seq x y z
N MET A 1 -1.53 -12.52 8.32
CA MET A 1 -0.84 -13.52 7.49
C MET A 1 -0.51 -12.83 6.17
N CYS A 2 0.75 -12.44 5.95
CA CYS A 2 1.17 -11.74 4.74
C CYS A 2 1.63 -12.79 3.73
N LEU A 3 0.88 -12.99 2.66
CA LEU A 3 1.20 -13.92 1.58
C LEU A 3 2.15 -13.20 0.62
N GLN A 4 3.46 -13.35 0.83
CA GLN A 4 4.47 -12.76 -0.06
C GLN A 4 4.87 -13.76 -1.15
N SER A 5 4.34 -13.59 -2.36
CA SER A 5 4.98 -14.11 -3.56
C SER A 5 6.24 -13.28 -3.82
N ARG A 6 7.42 -13.91 -3.80
CA ARG A 6 8.76 -13.31 -4.04
C ARG A 6 8.93 -12.85 -5.49
N VAL A 7 8.08 -11.94 -5.94
CA VAL A 7 8.15 -11.36 -7.27
C VAL A 7 8.53 -9.90 -7.08
N LYS A 8 9.83 -9.60 -7.22
CA LYS A 8 10.27 -8.22 -7.35
C LYS A 8 9.61 -7.64 -8.59
N THR A 9 8.86 -6.56 -8.42
CA THR A 9 8.27 -5.84 -9.55
C THR A 9 9.23 -4.73 -9.98
N THR A 10 9.94 -4.97 -11.08
CA THR A 10 10.82 -4.00 -11.74
C THR A 10 10.07 -3.28 -12.84
N GLY A 11 10.26 -1.96 -12.95
CA GLY A 11 9.59 -1.13 -13.95
C GLY A 11 8.32 -0.44 -13.42
N PRO A 12 7.61 0.33 -14.27
CA PRO A 12 6.45 1.12 -13.85
C PRO A 12 5.32 0.26 -13.28
N VAL A 13 4.68 0.74 -12.21
CA VAL A 13 3.57 0.06 -11.55
C VAL A 13 2.40 1.00 -11.24
N ALA A 14 1.20 0.42 -11.16
CA ALA A 14 0.03 1.03 -10.56
C ALA A 14 -0.24 0.42 -9.19
N LEU A 15 -0.55 1.26 -8.20
CA LEU A 15 -0.92 0.85 -6.85
C LEU A 15 -2.37 1.23 -6.56
N THR A 16 -3.15 0.26 -6.09
CA THR A 16 -4.49 0.49 -5.53
C THR A 16 -4.49 0.05 -4.06
N ILE A 17 -4.81 0.98 -3.16
CA ILE A 17 -4.70 0.80 -1.72
C ILE A 17 -6.04 1.07 -1.05
N LYS A 18 -6.47 0.15 -0.18
CA LYS A 18 -7.64 0.33 0.68
C LYS A 18 -7.24 0.21 2.14
N ALA A 19 -7.41 1.31 2.88
CA ALA A 19 -7.05 1.39 4.30
C ALA A 19 -8.29 1.23 5.18
N PHE A 20 -8.31 0.23 6.04
CA PHE A 20 -9.36 -0.02 7.03
C PHE A 20 -8.84 0.40 8.41
N PRO A 21 -9.29 1.53 8.97
CA PRO A 21 -8.76 2.02 10.23
C PRO A 21 -9.22 1.15 11.41
N PRO A 22 -8.42 1.06 12.49
CA PRO A 22 -8.79 0.28 13.69
C PRO A 22 -9.90 0.92 14.53
N ASP A 23 -10.10 2.23 14.37
CA ASP A 23 -11.03 3.06 15.15
C ASP A 23 -11.45 4.29 14.32
N LEU A 24 -12.32 5.14 14.87
CA LEU A 24 -12.86 6.35 14.21
C LEU A 24 -11.99 7.61 14.41
N ARG A 25 -10.75 7.47 14.89
CA ARG A 25 -9.86 8.64 15.02
C ARG A 25 -9.51 9.16 13.64
N GLN A 26 -9.51 10.48 13.51
CA GLN A 26 -9.02 11.15 12.30
C GLN A 26 -7.53 10.83 12.11
N ARG A 27 -7.19 10.41 10.89
CA ARG A 27 -5.84 10.10 10.44
C ARG A 27 -5.68 10.63 9.03
N ASP A 28 -4.51 11.17 8.75
CA ASP A 28 -4.20 11.63 7.41
C ASP A 28 -3.83 10.44 6.53
N LEU A 29 -4.41 10.41 5.32
CA LEU A 29 -4.25 9.31 4.38
C LEU A 29 -2.85 9.30 3.75
N ASP A 30 -2.24 10.48 3.58
CA ASP A 30 -0.89 10.69 3.06
C ASP A 30 0.20 10.18 4.02
N ASN A 31 0.02 10.37 5.34
CA ASN A 31 0.92 9.85 6.36
C ASN A 31 0.96 8.30 6.33
N LEU A 32 -0.21 7.68 6.17
CA LEU A 32 -0.31 6.23 6.01
C LEU A 32 0.30 5.77 4.69
N LEU A 33 0.04 6.50 3.59
CA LEU A 33 0.58 6.20 2.28
C LEU A 33 2.11 6.22 2.26
N LYS A 34 2.73 7.26 2.84
CA LYS A 34 4.18 7.43 2.87
C LYS A 34 4.85 6.24 3.57
N ALA A 35 4.37 5.89 4.77
CA ALA A 35 4.87 4.74 5.53
C ALA A 35 4.66 3.41 4.79
N LEU A 36 3.55 3.26 4.06
CA LEU A 36 3.26 2.06 3.29
C LEU A 36 4.21 1.90 2.10
N LEU A 37 4.49 2.97 1.35
CA LEU A 37 5.45 2.94 0.24
C LEU A 37 6.85 2.57 0.72
N ASP A 38 7.31 3.17 1.83
CA ASP A 38 8.60 2.83 2.44
C ASP A 38 8.66 1.34 2.82
N ALA A 39 7.60 0.80 3.41
CA ALA A 39 7.52 -0.61 3.79
C ALA A 39 7.49 -1.56 2.57
N LEU A 40 6.75 -1.21 1.51
CA LEU A 40 6.69 -2.00 0.27
C LEU A 40 8.04 -2.06 -0.44
N GLN A 41 8.78 -0.94 -0.46
CA GLN A 41 10.13 -0.88 -0.99
C GLN A 41 11.11 -1.68 -0.13
N ALA A 42 11.09 -1.50 1.20
CA ALA A 42 11.94 -2.23 2.13
C ALA A 42 11.70 -3.76 2.07
N ALA A 43 10.45 -4.17 1.86
CA ALA A 43 10.08 -5.57 1.66
C ALA A 43 10.41 -6.11 0.25
N GLY A 44 10.81 -5.25 -0.69
CA GLY A 44 11.10 -5.61 -2.08
C GLY A 44 9.88 -5.98 -2.92
N ALA A 45 8.66 -5.58 -2.50
CA ALA A 45 7.44 -5.76 -3.28
C ALA A 45 7.45 -4.88 -4.54
N ILE A 46 7.99 -3.66 -4.39
CA ILE A 46 8.33 -2.74 -5.47
C ILE A 46 9.84 -2.45 -5.42
N ASP A 47 10.47 -2.25 -6.57
CA ASP A 47 11.91 -1.97 -6.65
C ASP A 47 12.28 -0.56 -6.16
N ASN A 48 11.46 0.43 -6.53
CA ASN A 48 11.64 1.83 -6.15
C ASN A 48 10.27 2.53 -6.16
N ASP A 49 10.00 3.38 -5.17
CA ASP A 49 8.80 4.21 -5.12
C ASP A 49 8.63 5.12 -6.36
N LYS A 50 9.73 5.55 -6.98
CA LYS A 50 9.73 6.32 -8.25
C LYS A 50 9.10 5.59 -9.44
N ASN A 51 8.96 4.28 -9.34
CA ASN A 51 8.32 3.47 -10.38
C ASN A 51 6.78 3.49 -10.28
N VAL A 52 6.22 3.97 -9.18
CA VAL A 52 4.77 4.10 -9.03
C VAL A 52 4.28 5.25 -9.92
N ARG A 53 3.60 4.92 -11.02
CA ARG A 53 3.08 5.89 -11.99
C ARG A 53 1.60 6.20 -11.80
N GLN A 54 0.86 5.28 -11.19
CA GLN A 54 -0.53 5.50 -10.78
C GLN A 54 -0.69 5.06 -9.33
N LEU A 55 -1.40 5.87 -8.57
CA LEU A 55 -1.64 5.62 -7.15
C LEU A 55 -3.07 6.02 -6.82
N HIS A 56 -3.87 5.04 -6.42
CA HIS A 56 -5.20 5.26 -5.89
C HIS A 56 -5.25 4.76 -4.45
N MET A 57 -5.73 5.58 -3.54
CA MET A 57 -5.85 5.20 -2.14
C MET A 57 -7.14 5.76 -1.53
N GLU A 58 -7.87 4.91 -0.83
CA GLU A 58 -9.14 5.25 -0.19
C GLU A 58 -9.24 4.68 1.24
N TRP A 59 -10.07 5.32 2.05
CA TRP A 59 -10.53 4.77 3.32
C TRP A 59 -11.66 3.77 3.10
N GLY A 60 -11.54 2.60 3.72
CA GLY A 60 -12.62 1.64 3.91
C GLY A 60 -13.29 1.79 5.27
N ASN A 61 -14.18 0.85 5.59
CA ASN A 61 -14.86 0.80 6.88
C ASN A 61 -13.88 0.51 8.04
N VAL A 62 -14.28 0.87 9.26
CA VAL A 62 -13.52 0.51 10.47
C VAL A 62 -13.43 -1.01 10.59
N ARG A 63 -12.22 -1.52 10.84
CA ARG A 63 -11.96 -2.94 11.07
C ARG A 63 -11.09 -3.09 12.31
N THR A 64 -11.57 -3.80 13.33
CA THR A 64 -10.82 -4.03 14.57
C THR A 64 -9.43 -4.60 14.27
N GLY A 65 -8.40 -3.96 14.84
CA GLY A 65 -6.98 -4.28 14.60
C GLY A 65 -6.36 -3.60 13.38
N GLY A 66 -7.16 -2.93 12.55
CA GLY A 66 -6.72 -2.26 11.34
C GLY A 66 -6.36 -3.25 10.23
N MET A 67 -6.44 -2.80 8.99
CA MET A 67 -5.94 -3.55 7.83
C MET A 67 -5.61 -2.59 6.69
N VAL A 68 -4.60 -2.94 5.91
CA VAL A 68 -4.38 -2.32 4.61
C VAL A 68 -4.35 -3.41 3.56
N VAL A 69 -5.10 -3.23 2.49
CA VAL A 69 -5.05 -4.07 1.29
C VAL A 69 -4.32 -3.29 0.22
N VAL A 70 -3.33 -3.93 -0.40
CA VAL A 70 -2.51 -3.34 -1.46
C VAL A 70 -2.59 -4.25 -2.66
N GLU A 71 -2.97 -3.68 -3.79
CA GLU A 71 -2.93 -4.31 -5.10
C GLU A 71 -1.86 -3.62 -5.94
N ILE A 72 -0.99 -4.44 -6.53
CA ILE A 72 0.15 -3.99 -7.34
C ILE A 72 -0.05 -4.55 -8.74
N GLU A 73 -0.17 -3.65 -9.72
CA GLU A 73 -0.29 -4.01 -11.13
C GLU A 73 0.95 -3.52 -11.91
N ARG A 74 1.44 -4.36 -12.81
CA ARG A 74 2.55 -4.03 -13.71
C ARG A 74 2.02 -3.26 -14.91
N MET A 75 2.79 -2.28 -15.36
CA MET A 75 2.53 -1.52 -16.60
C MET A 75 3.46 -1.93 -17.73
#